data_AF-X0ZZY6-F1
#
_entry.id   AF-X0ZZY6-F1
#
_cell.length_a   1.000
_cell.length_b   1.000
_cell.length_c   1.000
_cell.angle_alpha   90.00
_cell.angle_beta   90.00
_cell.angle_gamma   90.00
#
_symmetry.space_group_name_H-M   'P 1'
#
loop_
_entity.id
_entity.type
_entity.pdbx_description
1 polymer ?
#
loop_
_entity_poly.entity_id
_entity_poly.type
_entity_poly.pdbx_seq_one_letter_code
_entity_poly.pdbx_strand_id
1 'polypeptide(L)'
;MTGLMLVGEPPTAEHLRFEIELTGADCDRIAFWDRRGLGQVFLLDKNGLSEYVSPARIGPDALDITPEQLRDNLKNRRIAIKVGLLDQKAIAGVGNIYASEILHLAGIDPRKRCNR
;
A
#
# COMPACT_ATOMS: atom_id res chain seq x y z
N MET A 1 0.83 3.61 -10.05
CA MET A 1 0.52 4.80 -9.23
C MET A 1 1.55 5.87 -9.57
N THR A 2 1.20 7.16 -9.54
CA THR A 2 2.05 8.29 -9.98
C THR A 2 2.19 9.39 -8.93
N GLY A 3 1.69 9.16 -7.71
CA GLY A 3 1.78 10.11 -6.62
C GLY A 3 3.21 10.25 -6.11
N LEU A 4 3.62 11.49 -5.86
CA LEU A 4 4.90 11.87 -5.28
C LEU A 4 4.62 12.74 -4.05
N MET A 5 5.33 12.48 -2.96
CA MET A 5 5.39 13.35 -1.80
C MET A 5 6.77 14.03 -1.81
N LEU A 6 6.77 15.36 -1.84
CA LEU A 6 7.94 16.17 -2.12
C LEU A 6 8.16 17.18 -1.01
N VAL A 7 9.43 17.45 -0.74
CA VAL A 7 9.90 18.51 0.15
C VAL A 7 10.36 19.64 -0.77
N GLY A 8 9.68 20.79 -0.74
CA GLY A 8 9.88 21.90 -1.66
C GLY A 8 8.99 21.87 -2.90
N GLU A 9 9.50 22.37 -4.03
CA GLU A 9 8.72 22.66 -5.23
C GLU A 9 8.29 21.40 -6.01
N PRO A 10 7.03 21.33 -6.47
CA PRO A 10 6.57 20.25 -7.33
C PRO A 10 7.20 20.34 -8.74
N PRO A 11 7.26 19.24 -9.51
CA PRO A 11 7.75 19.26 -10.89
C PRO A 11 7.00 20.27 -11.77
N THR A 12 5.69 20.37 -11.55
CA THR A 12 4.79 21.34 -12.20
C THR A 12 3.60 21.63 -11.29
N ALA A 13 2.94 22.78 -11.50
CA ALA A 13 1.68 23.12 -10.82
C ALA A 13 0.46 22.33 -11.34
N GLU A 14 0.49 21.85 -12.59
CA GLU A 14 -0.66 21.21 -13.27
C GLU A 14 -1.22 19.98 -12.54
N HIS A 15 -0.37 19.26 -11.82
CA HIS A 15 -0.77 18.05 -11.09
C HIS A 15 -0.46 18.13 -9.60
N LEU A 16 -0.21 19.33 -9.09
CA LEU A 16 -0.22 19.58 -7.65
C LEU A 16 -1.64 19.34 -7.13
N ARG A 17 -1.78 18.43 -6.16
CA ARG A 17 -3.08 18.04 -5.61
C ARG A 17 -3.30 18.56 -4.20
N PHE A 18 -2.22 18.68 -3.44
CA PHE A 18 -2.27 19.13 -2.06
C PHE A 18 -0.91 19.68 -1.64
N GLU A 19 -0.91 20.70 -0.79
CA GLU A 19 0.29 21.34 -0.28
C GLU A 19 0.11 21.67 1.20
N ILE A 20 1.18 21.51 1.98
CA ILE A 20 1.26 21.95 3.37
C ILE A 20 2.37 22.97 3.47
N GLU A 21 2.04 24.14 4.02
CA GLU A 21 3.02 25.14 4.45
C GLU A 21 3.31 24.97 5.95
N LEU A 22 4.58 24.92 6.32
CA LEU A 22 5.06 24.69 7.67
C LEU A 22 5.76 25.95 8.19
N THR A 23 5.32 26.44 9.36
CA THR A 23 5.97 27.57 10.03
C THR A 23 6.99 27.07 11.06
N GLY A 24 8.23 27.58 11.00
CA GLY A 24 9.26 27.29 11.99
C GLY A 24 9.97 25.94 11.82
N ALA A 25 9.88 25.34 10.64
CA ALA A 25 10.62 24.13 10.26
C ALA A 25 11.74 24.47 9.25
N ASP A 26 12.74 23.60 9.15
CA ASP A 26 13.85 23.74 8.18
C ASP A 26 13.38 23.62 6.72
N CYS A 27 12.20 23.02 6.51
CA CYS A 27 11.48 23.07 5.26
C CYS A 27 10.09 23.64 5.51
N ASP A 28 9.75 24.65 4.72
CA ASP A 28 8.50 25.39 4.78
C ASP A 28 7.39 24.80 3.92
N ARG A 29 7.68 23.83 3.04
CA ARG A 29 6.71 23.32 2.07
C ARG A 29 6.80 21.82 1.81
N ILE A 30 5.65 21.15 1.90
CA ILE A 30 5.47 19.76 1.47
C ILE A 30 4.38 19.71 0.40
N ALA A 31 4.70 19.13 -0.75
CA ALA A 31 3.78 19.02 -1.89
C ALA A 31 3.42 17.55 -2.18
N PHE A 32 2.13 17.30 -2.40
CA PHE A 32 1.62 16.06 -2.96
C PHE A 32 1.23 16.27 -4.42
N TRP A 33 1.99 15.65 -5.31
CA TRP A 33 1.82 15.77 -6.76
C TRP A 33 1.36 14.44 -7.34
N ASP A 34 0.27 14.40 -8.09
CA ASP A 34 -0.22 13.18 -8.71
C ASP A 34 -0.87 13.43 -10.08
N ARG A 35 -0.14 13.05 -11.12
CA ARG A 35 -0.58 13.14 -12.52
C ARG A 35 -1.93 12.47 -12.77
N ARG A 36 -2.19 11.32 -12.14
CA ARG A 36 -3.42 10.54 -12.36
C ARG A 36 -4.54 10.88 -11.39
N GLY A 37 -4.25 11.62 -10.31
CA GLY A 37 -5.23 11.99 -9.29
C GLY A 37 -5.89 10.80 -8.59
N LEU A 38 -5.16 9.69 -8.43
CA LEU A 38 -5.67 8.48 -7.78
C LEU A 38 -5.25 8.38 -6.32
N GLY A 39 -4.22 9.12 -5.90
CA GLY A 39 -3.83 9.20 -4.50
C GLY A 39 -4.83 9.99 -3.67
N GLN A 40 -4.86 9.69 -2.38
CA GLN A 40 -5.80 10.27 -1.43
C GLN A 40 -5.02 10.89 -0.28
N VAL A 41 -5.52 12.04 0.20
CA VAL A 41 -5.01 12.71 1.39
C VAL A 41 -6.14 12.78 2.40
N PHE A 42 -5.87 12.32 3.62
CA PHE A 42 -6.84 12.31 4.72
C PHE A 42 -6.27 13.09 5.89
N LEU A 43 -7.08 13.97 6.49
CA LEU A 43 -6.80 14.57 7.79
C LEU A 43 -7.57 13.77 8.85
N LEU A 44 -6.84 13.04 9.69
CA LEU A 44 -7.40 12.16 10.70
C LEU A 44 -6.88 12.59 12.09
N ASP A 45 -7.74 12.50 13.09
CA ASP A 45 -7.27 12.53 14.47
C ASP A 45 -6.68 11.16 14.88
N LYS A 46 -6.25 11.02 16.14
CA LYS A 46 -5.64 9.78 16.63
C LYS A 46 -6.58 8.57 16.54
N ASN A 47 -7.87 8.78 16.78
CA ASN A 47 -8.86 7.70 16.76
C ASN A 47 -9.15 7.28 15.31
N GLY A 48 -9.34 8.24 14.42
CA GLY A 48 -9.55 8.00 12.99
C GLY A 48 -8.36 7.33 12.34
N LEU A 49 -7.12 7.72 12.70
CA LEU A 49 -5.92 7.04 12.24
C LEU A 49 -5.90 5.58 12.70
N SER A 50 -6.16 5.33 14.00
CA SER A 50 -6.16 3.98 14.57
C SER A 50 -7.21 3.06 13.91
N GLU A 51 -8.38 3.59 13.59
CA GLU A 51 -9.41 2.86 12.83
C GLU A 51 -8.96 2.58 11.39
N TYR A 52 -8.36 3.59 10.73
CA TYR A 52 -7.92 3.49 9.34
C TYR A 52 -6.87 2.41 9.14
N VAL A 53 -5.89 2.33 10.04
CA VAL A 53 -4.80 1.33 10.00
C VAL A 53 -5.12 0.05 10.79
N SER A 54 -6.36 -0.13 11.22
CA SER A 54 -6.74 -1.27 12.04
C SER A 54 -6.49 -2.62 11.34
N PRO A 55 -6.23 -3.71 12.09
CA PRO A 55 -6.07 -5.05 11.53
C PRO A 55 -7.27 -5.56 10.73
N ALA A 56 -8.45 -4.95 10.89
CA ALA A 56 -9.65 -5.27 10.09
C ALA A 56 -9.57 -4.71 8.65
N ARG A 57 -8.71 -3.72 8.42
CA ARG A 57 -8.51 -3.02 7.15
C ARG A 57 -7.17 -3.33 6.49
N ILE A 58 -6.11 -3.47 7.28
CA ILE A 58 -4.75 -3.69 6.80
C ILE A 58 -4.19 -4.93 7.51
N GLY A 59 -3.68 -5.88 6.72
CA GLY A 59 -3.05 -7.10 7.21
C GLY A 59 -1.65 -6.85 7.78
N PRO A 60 -0.94 -7.90 8.19
CA PRO A 60 0.46 -7.79 8.63
C PRO A 60 1.36 -7.24 7.51
N ASP A 61 2.42 -6.54 7.90
CA ASP A 61 3.46 -6.08 6.98
C ASP A 61 4.14 -7.28 6.30
N ALA A 62 4.37 -7.20 4.98
CA ALA A 62 4.99 -8.25 4.21
C ALA A 62 6.43 -8.58 4.63
N LEU A 63 7.13 -7.66 5.28
CA LEU A 63 8.49 -7.88 5.80
C LEU A 63 8.49 -8.63 7.14
N ASP A 64 7.41 -8.54 7.91
CA ASP A 64 7.31 -9.11 9.26
C ASP A 64 6.44 -10.38 9.33
N ILE A 65 5.65 -10.66 8.29
CA ILE A 65 4.71 -11.79 8.27
C ILE A 65 5.44 -13.14 8.30
N THR A 66 4.96 -14.07 9.12
CA THR A 66 5.47 -15.45 9.14
C THR A 66 4.79 -16.33 8.10
N PRO A 67 5.42 -17.45 7.68
CA PRO A 67 4.78 -18.42 6.78
C PRO A 67 3.44 -18.96 7.32
N GLU A 68 3.34 -19.17 8.63
CA GLU A 68 2.12 -19.64 9.29
C GLU A 68 1.00 -18.61 9.20
N GLN A 69 1.31 -17.34 9.47
CA GLN A 69 0.35 -16.23 9.37
C GLN A 69 -0.13 -16.07 7.92
N LEU A 70 0.80 -16.11 6.94
CA LEU A 70 0.44 -16.02 5.52
C LEU A 70 -0.49 -17.16 5.12
N ARG A 71 -0.17 -18.39 5.53
CA ARG A 71 -1.01 -19.57 5.27
C ARG A 71 -2.39 -19.39 5.91
N ASP A 72 -2.46 -18.95 7.15
CA ASP A 72 -3.74 -18.75 7.84
C ASP A 72 -4.60 -17.67 7.19
N ASN A 73 -3.98 -16.59 6.71
CA ASN A 73 -4.67 -15.50 6.00
C ASN A 73 -5.21 -15.92 4.62
N LEU A 74 -4.63 -16.95 4.01
CA LEU A 74 -4.92 -17.37 2.63
C LEU A 74 -5.67 -18.71 2.51
N LYS A 75 -5.54 -19.63 3.49
CA LYS A 75 -5.99 -21.03 3.39
C LYS A 75 -7.48 -21.22 3.07
N ASN A 76 -8.33 -20.28 3.45
CA ASN A 76 -9.78 -20.37 3.22
C ASN A 76 -10.24 -19.67 1.94
N ARG A 77 -9.33 -18.98 1.22
CA ARG A 77 -9.67 -18.17 0.06
C ARG A 77 -9.71 -19.03 -1.20
N ARG A 78 -10.82 -18.95 -1.95
CA ARG A 78 -11.04 -19.70 -3.21
C ARG A 78 -10.65 -18.91 -4.46
N ILE A 79 -9.71 -17.98 -4.32
CA ILE A 79 -9.20 -17.12 -5.38
C ILE A 79 -7.78 -17.56 -5.79
N ALA A 80 -7.29 -17.01 -6.90
CA ALA A 80 -5.93 -17.22 -7.37
C ALA A 80 -4.90 -16.60 -6.38
N ILE A 81 -3.76 -17.26 -6.20
CA ILE A 81 -2.72 -16.89 -5.24
C ILE A 81 -2.20 -15.47 -5.50
N LYS A 82 -2.05 -15.08 -6.77
CA LYS A 82 -1.66 -13.71 -7.12
C LYS A 82 -2.68 -12.69 -6.62
N VAL A 83 -3.98 -12.98 -6.72
CA VAL A 83 -5.04 -12.09 -6.22
C VAL A 83 -5.03 -12.07 -4.69
N GLY A 84 -4.77 -13.21 -4.04
CA GLY A 84 -4.61 -13.29 -2.60
C GLY A 84 -3.45 -12.43 -2.07
N LEU A 85 -2.30 -12.44 -2.76
CA LEU A 85 -1.14 -11.62 -2.41
C LEU A 85 -1.37 -10.11 -2.64
N LEU A 86 -2.33 -9.73 -3.48
CA LEU A 86 -2.71 -8.32 -3.70
C LEU A 86 -3.71 -7.80 -2.66
N ASP A 87 -4.32 -8.68 -1.88
CA ASP A 87 -5.27 -8.30 -0.84
C ASP A 87 -4.53 -7.70 0.36
N GLN A 88 -4.62 -6.39 0.51
CA GLN A 88 -3.96 -5.65 1.60
C GLN A 88 -4.46 -6.06 2.99
N LYS A 89 -5.61 -6.74 3.11
CA LYS A 89 -6.06 -7.34 4.38
C LYS A 89 -5.37 -8.67 4.69
N ALA A 90 -4.90 -9.39 3.67
CA ALA A 90 -4.18 -10.65 3.85
C ALA A 90 -2.69 -10.41 4.10
N ILE A 91 -2.09 -9.47 3.36
CA ILE A 91 -0.69 -9.09 3.47
C ILE A 91 -0.52 -7.66 2.92
N ALA A 92 0.00 -6.75 3.74
CA ALA A 92 0.15 -5.35 3.38
C ALA A 92 1.47 -5.10 2.62
N GLY A 93 1.46 -4.18 1.66
CA GLY A 93 2.67 -3.74 0.95
C GLY A 93 3.03 -4.55 -0.31
N VAL A 94 2.40 -5.70 -0.55
CA VAL A 94 2.62 -6.45 -1.80
C VAL A 94 1.75 -5.90 -2.93
N GLY A 95 2.41 -5.25 -3.89
CA GLY A 95 1.79 -4.76 -5.13
C GLY A 95 1.95 -5.72 -6.32
N ASN A 96 1.39 -5.35 -7.48
CA ASN A 96 1.37 -6.20 -8.67
C ASN A 96 2.75 -6.68 -9.15
N ILE A 97 3.78 -5.84 -9.05
CA ILE A 97 5.15 -6.20 -9.44
C ILE A 97 5.66 -7.29 -8.50
N TYR A 98 5.71 -7.01 -7.20
CA TYR A 98 6.23 -7.96 -6.22
C TYR A 98 5.43 -9.25 -6.13
N ALA A 99 4.10 -9.22 -6.25
CA ALA A 99 3.31 -10.45 -6.30
C ALA A 99 3.74 -11.35 -7.47
N SER A 100 4.00 -10.77 -8.64
CA SER A 100 4.49 -11.50 -9.81
C SER A 100 5.91 -12.04 -9.59
N GLU A 101 6.83 -11.23 -9.08
CA GLU A 101 8.23 -11.63 -8.83
C GLU A 101 8.33 -12.71 -7.75
N ILE A 102 7.59 -12.57 -6.64
CA ILE A 102 7.54 -13.56 -5.56
C ILE A 102 7.09 -14.93 -6.10
N LEU A 103 6.00 -14.94 -6.89
CA LEU A 103 5.46 -16.19 -7.45
C LEU A 103 6.39 -16.80 -8.50
N HIS A 104 7.06 -15.97 -9.29
CA HIS A 104 8.08 -16.42 -10.24
C HIS A 104 9.26 -17.09 -9.52
N LEU A 105 9.84 -16.42 -8.52
CA LEU A 105 10.94 -16.95 -7.72
C LEU A 105 10.55 -18.21 -6.93
N ALA A 106 9.30 -18.29 -6.46
CA ALA A 106 8.77 -19.48 -5.79
C ALA A 106 8.36 -20.61 -6.75
N GLY A 107 8.36 -20.38 -8.07
CA GLY A 107 7.92 -21.36 -9.07
C GLY A 107 6.43 -21.71 -9.00
N ILE A 108 5.57 -20.78 -8.58
CA ILE A 108 4.13 -21.01 -8.39
C ILE A 108 3.34 -20.33 -9.52
N ASP A 109 2.48 -21.08 -10.22
CA ASP A 109 1.55 -20.50 -11.20
C ASP A 109 0.64 -19.46 -10.52
N PRO A 110 0.59 -18.21 -10.99
CA PRO A 110 -0.20 -17.15 -10.36
C PRO A 110 -1.71 -17.44 -10.30
N ARG A 111 -2.20 -18.38 -11.10
CA ARG A 111 -3.60 -18.85 -11.14
C ARG A 111 -3.88 -19.99 -10.16
N LYS A 112 -2.85 -20.56 -9.52
CA LYS A 112 -3.04 -21.60 -8.49
C LYS A 112 -3.92 -21.02 -7.38
N ARG A 113 -4.86 -21.80 -6.86
CA ARG A 113 -5.73 -21.34 -5.77
C ARG A 113 -4.96 -21.21 -4.46
N CYS A 114 -5.30 -20.21 -3.63
CA CYS A 114 -4.68 -20.01 -2.32
C CYS A 114 -4.83 -21.22 -1.38
N ASN A 115 -5.92 -21.96 -1.52
CA ASN A 115 -6.26 -23.09 -0.65
C ASN A 115 -5.70 -24.44 -1.13
N ARG A 116 -4.62 -24.43 -1.93
CA ARG A 116 -4.00 -25.63 -2.52
C ARG A 116 -2.49 -25.67 -2.39
#